data_AF-X7YP04-F1
#
_entry.id   AF-X7YP04-F1
#
_cell.length_a   1.000
_cell.length_b   1.000
_cell.length_c   1.000
_cell.angle_alpha   90.00
_cell.angle_beta   90.00
_cell.angle_gamma   90.00
#
_symmetry.space_group_name_H-M   'P 1'
#
loop_
_entity.id
_entity.type
_entity.pdbx_description
1 polymer ?
#
loop_
_entity_poly.entity_id
_entity_poly.type
_entity_poly.pdbx_seq_one_letter_code
_entity_poly.pdbx_strand_id
1 'polypeptide(L)'
;MPALQRSLKATVATDTLASELGRLRRSIVATTGADHAQLPRALAALLGYIDVYRCDYPGLAATLPRALAETATASPELGPPLQIIAAALAAGGEPATRLQQLCGAVTAKAVEDCLFYRDARLVSLNEVGGEPRRFGVGAAEFHCRAATRARLWPHTMTTLTTHDTKRSEDVRARIGVLSQVPSLWREFVTRWEKLAPSPDIATGLFLWQNIFGVWPVGGTVTAELRDRLHRYAEKAIREAASHTSWHDPNTEFEDAVHSWLDAVLDGPVARELTQLVGQLHPHEENDALGQKLLALTVPGVPDVYQGTELWDDSLVDPDNRRPVDYTARRQALKSLQHPKVRVVAAALRLRRARPAVSCAAVTIRCSPAERQPIISWRSAAVTTSWSPSPAGRSGSTKPAGQHGDAAARRPVARHP
;
A
#
# COMPACT_ATOMS: atom_id res chain seq x y z
N MET A 1 11.14 -6.74 -7.22
CA MET A 1 11.88 -7.35 -8.36
C MET A 1 12.23 -6.28 -9.41
N PRO A 2 13.41 -5.63 -9.35
CA PRO A 2 13.71 -4.50 -10.25
C PRO A 2 13.76 -4.87 -11.74
N ALA A 3 14.24 -6.07 -12.09
CA ALA A 3 14.24 -6.51 -13.49
C ALA A 3 12.82 -6.69 -14.04
N LEU A 4 11.92 -7.30 -13.26
CA LEU A 4 10.51 -7.46 -13.64
C LEU A 4 9.82 -6.10 -13.82
N GLN A 5 10.01 -5.17 -12.89
CA GLN A 5 9.46 -3.81 -13.01
C GLN A 5 9.91 -3.12 -14.30
N ARG A 6 11.21 -3.18 -14.63
CA ARG A 6 11.73 -2.61 -15.88
C ARG A 6 11.13 -3.25 -17.11
N SER A 7 11.02 -4.58 -17.11
CA SER A 7 10.40 -5.34 -18.20
C SER A 7 8.94 -4.92 -18.40
N LEU A 8 8.15 -4.86 -17.33
CA LEU A 8 6.75 -4.43 -17.38
C LEU A 8 6.60 -2.99 -17.87
N LYS A 9 7.46 -2.06 -17.41
CA LYS A 9 7.45 -0.67 -17.90
C LYS A 9 7.74 -0.61 -19.40
N ALA A 10 8.70 -1.39 -19.88
CA ALA A 10 9.03 -1.45 -21.29
C ALA A 10 7.84 -1.99 -22.11
N THR A 11 7.27 -3.13 -21.73
CA THR A 11 6.09 -3.74 -22.39
C THR A 11 4.90 -2.79 -22.40
N VAL A 12 4.56 -2.15 -21.28
CA VAL A 12 3.46 -1.19 -21.22
C VAL A 12 3.72 0.01 -22.15
N ALA A 13 4.96 0.50 -22.20
CA ALA A 13 5.30 1.62 -23.08
C ALA A 13 5.22 1.24 -24.57
N THR A 14 5.63 0.03 -24.94
CA THR A 14 5.68 -0.41 -26.34
C THR A 14 4.37 -0.95 -26.87
N ASP A 15 3.55 -1.55 -26.01
CA ASP A 15 2.38 -2.34 -26.44
C ASP A 15 1.10 -1.62 -26.04
N THR A 16 0.91 -1.35 -24.74
CA THR A 16 -0.30 -0.70 -24.21
C THR A 16 -0.38 0.79 -24.56
N LEU A 17 0.75 1.50 -24.48
CA LEU A 17 0.87 2.95 -24.69
C LEU A 17 1.72 3.28 -25.92
N ALA A 18 1.67 2.39 -26.93
CA ALA A 18 2.43 2.51 -28.17
C ALA A 18 2.15 3.83 -28.90
N SER A 19 0.91 4.33 -28.83
CA SER A 19 0.47 5.59 -29.44
C SER A 19 1.14 6.80 -28.80
N GLU A 20 1.19 6.85 -27.46
CA GLU A 20 1.84 7.89 -26.68
C GLU A 20 3.36 7.86 -26.90
N LEU A 21 3.96 6.67 -26.89
CA LEU A 21 5.37 6.47 -27.22
C LEU A 21 5.69 6.96 -28.65
N GLY A 22 4.85 6.62 -29.62
CA GLY A 22 4.97 7.07 -31.00
C GLY A 22 4.87 8.59 -31.15
N ARG A 23 3.98 9.23 -30.38
CA ARG A 23 3.86 10.71 -30.35
C ARG A 23 5.08 11.37 -29.73
N LEU A 24 5.61 10.82 -28.63
CA LEU A 24 6.86 11.29 -28.04
C LEU A 24 8.02 11.19 -29.04
N ARG A 25 8.18 10.04 -29.72
CA ARG A 25 9.19 9.88 -30.78
C ARG A 25 9.08 10.97 -31.84
N ARG A 26 7.88 11.20 -32.40
CA ARG A 26 7.69 12.24 -33.43
C ARG A 26 8.09 13.63 -32.94
N SER A 27 7.75 13.97 -31.69
CA SER A 27 8.15 15.26 -31.10
C SER A 27 9.67 15.39 -30.93
N ILE A 28 10.35 14.30 -30.55
CA ILE A 28 11.82 14.25 -30.44
C ILE A 28 12.45 14.51 -31.81
N VAL A 29 12.03 13.77 -32.84
CA VAL A 29 12.55 13.91 -34.20
C VAL A 29 12.31 15.32 -34.75
N ALA A 30 11.12 15.89 -34.52
CA ALA A 30 10.81 17.26 -34.94
C ALA A 30 11.69 18.32 -34.24
N THR A 31 12.09 18.07 -32.99
CA THR A 31 12.91 19.02 -32.20
C THR A 31 14.40 18.92 -32.54
N THR A 32 14.91 17.72 -32.79
CA THR A 32 16.34 17.48 -33.01
C THR A 32 16.73 17.43 -34.48
N GLY A 33 15.77 17.20 -35.38
CA GLY A 33 16.03 16.87 -36.79
C GLY A 33 16.68 15.49 -36.99
N ALA A 34 16.80 14.68 -35.93
CA ALA A 34 17.46 13.38 -35.95
C ALA A 34 16.51 12.26 -35.52
N ASP A 35 16.51 11.15 -36.27
CA ASP A 35 15.77 9.93 -35.96
C ASP A 35 16.72 8.74 -35.87
N HIS A 36 16.28 7.68 -35.20
CA HIS A 36 17.03 6.43 -35.07
C HIS A 36 16.06 5.24 -34.96
N ALA A 37 16.37 4.12 -35.62
CA ALA A 37 15.50 2.95 -35.63
C ALA A 37 15.19 2.41 -34.23
N GLN A 38 16.16 2.49 -33.30
CA GLN A 38 16.02 2.04 -31.91
C GLN A 38 15.47 3.09 -30.95
N LEU A 39 15.03 4.26 -31.43
CA LEU A 39 14.53 5.34 -30.56
C LEU A 39 13.34 4.90 -29.67
N PRO A 40 12.35 4.12 -30.16
CA PRO A 40 11.29 3.58 -29.29
C PRO A 40 11.83 2.66 -28.18
N ARG A 41 12.77 1.77 -28.51
CA ARG A 41 13.39 0.85 -27.53
C ARG A 41 14.20 1.62 -26.49
N ALA A 42 14.94 2.66 -26.90
CA ALA A 42 15.69 3.51 -26.00
C ALA A 42 14.78 4.27 -25.02
N LEU A 43 13.66 4.81 -25.51
CA LEU A 43 12.65 5.45 -24.65
C LEU A 43 12.03 4.46 -23.66
N ALA A 44 11.62 3.28 -24.11
CA ALA A 44 11.05 2.25 -23.26
C ALA A 44 12.05 1.77 -22.18
N ALA A 45 13.31 1.56 -22.56
CA ALA A 45 14.39 1.21 -21.63
C ALA A 45 14.63 2.32 -20.60
N LEU A 46 14.72 3.58 -21.05
CA LEU A 46 14.91 4.75 -20.18
C LEU A 46 13.80 4.86 -19.12
N LEU A 47 12.54 4.69 -19.52
CA LEU A 47 11.39 4.71 -18.59
C LEU A 47 11.50 3.63 -17.51
N GLY A 48 12.13 2.49 -17.81
CA GLY A 48 12.43 1.45 -16.83
C GLY A 48 13.33 1.92 -15.69
N TYR A 49 14.24 2.86 -15.94
CA TYR A 49 15.18 3.40 -14.95
C TYR A 49 14.69 4.66 -14.23
N ILE A 50 13.46 5.11 -14.53
CA ILE A 50 12.82 6.20 -13.79
C ILE A 50 11.94 5.57 -12.70
N ASP A 51 12.39 5.63 -11.45
CA ASP A 51 11.73 5.01 -10.27
C ASP A 51 10.62 5.88 -9.65
N VAL A 52 10.22 6.95 -10.33
CA VAL A 52 9.18 7.89 -9.89
C VAL A 52 8.12 8.04 -10.99
N TYR A 53 6.94 8.50 -10.62
CA TYR A 53 5.88 8.81 -11.59
C TYR A 53 6.29 9.83 -12.65
N ARG A 54 7.00 10.87 -12.22
CA ARG A 54 7.56 11.94 -13.06
C ARG A 54 8.76 12.55 -12.34
N CYS A 55 9.72 13.07 -13.10
CA CYS A 55 11.00 13.55 -12.59
C CYS A 55 11.31 15.02 -12.92
N ASP A 56 10.32 15.78 -13.38
CA ASP A 56 10.44 17.20 -13.71
C ASP A 56 10.19 18.17 -12.54
N TYR A 57 9.98 17.65 -11.34
CA TYR A 57 10.03 18.46 -10.13
C TYR A 57 11.48 18.87 -9.80
N PRO A 58 11.74 20.10 -9.33
CA PRO A 58 13.10 20.56 -9.02
C PRO A 58 13.86 19.64 -8.05
N GLY A 59 13.19 19.07 -7.05
CA GLY A 59 13.79 18.12 -6.10
C GLY A 59 14.19 16.76 -6.70
N LEU A 60 13.79 16.48 -7.93
CA LEU A 60 14.05 15.23 -8.66
C LEU A 60 14.99 15.42 -9.85
N ALA A 61 15.62 16.60 -10.01
CA ALA A 61 16.43 16.95 -11.17
C ALA A 61 17.56 15.94 -11.49
N ALA A 62 18.09 15.24 -10.49
CA ALA A 62 19.13 14.21 -10.68
C ALA A 62 18.60 12.90 -11.27
N THR A 63 17.28 12.69 -11.30
CA THR A 63 16.67 11.40 -11.68
C THR A 63 16.87 11.07 -13.15
N LEU A 64 16.62 12.02 -14.05
CA LEU A 64 16.72 11.77 -15.50
C LEU A 64 18.17 11.54 -15.96
N PRO A 65 19.18 12.35 -15.54
CA PRO A 65 20.57 12.06 -15.85
C PRO A 65 21.04 10.69 -15.32
N ARG A 66 20.63 10.32 -14.10
CA ARG A 66 20.91 8.99 -13.54
C ARG A 66 20.29 7.88 -14.40
N ALA A 67 19.02 8.02 -14.77
CA ALA A 67 18.32 7.03 -15.60
C ALA A 67 18.97 6.87 -16.98
N LEU A 68 19.39 7.96 -17.62
CA LEU A 68 20.15 7.91 -18.88
C LEU A 68 21.47 7.15 -18.73
N ALA A 69 22.24 7.43 -17.67
CA ALA A 69 23.52 6.77 -17.40
C ALA A 69 23.35 5.28 -17.09
N GLU A 70 22.36 4.91 -16.28
CA GLU A 70 22.05 3.52 -15.96
C GLU A 70 21.57 2.75 -17.19
N THR A 71 20.75 3.38 -18.05
CA THR A 71 20.30 2.78 -19.31
C THR A 71 21.47 2.54 -20.27
N ALA A 72 22.36 3.53 -20.44
CA ALA A 72 23.53 3.40 -21.31
C ALA A 72 24.52 2.34 -20.79
N THR A 73 24.66 2.20 -19.47
CA THR A 73 25.51 1.17 -18.85
C THR A 73 24.95 -0.23 -19.09
N ALA A 74 23.63 -0.40 -18.96
CA ALA A 74 22.98 -1.69 -19.13
C ALA A 74 22.78 -2.10 -20.61
N SER A 75 22.71 -1.13 -21.52
CA SER A 75 22.50 -1.36 -22.95
C SER A 75 23.34 -0.36 -23.78
N PRO A 76 24.66 -0.59 -23.90
CA PRO A 76 25.57 0.32 -24.59
C PRO A 76 25.20 0.58 -26.06
N GLU A 77 24.52 -0.37 -26.71
CA GLU A 77 24.02 -0.23 -28.08
C GLU A 77 22.98 0.87 -28.23
N LEU A 78 22.31 1.27 -27.14
CA LEU A 78 21.33 2.37 -27.12
C LEU A 78 21.98 3.75 -26.95
N GLY A 79 23.31 3.84 -26.88
CA GLY A 79 24.04 5.10 -26.72
C GLY A 79 23.62 6.19 -27.73
N PRO A 80 23.68 5.93 -29.05
CA PRO A 80 23.28 6.91 -30.06
C PRO A 80 21.83 7.43 -29.92
N PRO A 81 20.78 6.58 -29.81
CA PRO A 81 19.42 7.09 -29.61
C PRO A 81 19.23 7.80 -28.26
N LEU A 82 19.95 7.40 -27.19
CA LEU A 82 19.91 8.12 -25.91
C LEU A 82 20.46 9.55 -26.00
N GLN A 83 21.46 9.79 -26.85
CA GLN A 83 21.96 11.16 -27.12
C GLN A 83 20.90 12.02 -27.79
N ILE A 84 20.15 11.46 -28.76
CA ILE A 84 19.03 12.16 -29.42
C ILE A 84 17.93 12.51 -28.41
N ILE A 85 17.59 11.57 -27.53
CA ILE A 85 16.63 11.80 -26.44
C ILE A 85 17.14 12.93 -25.52
N ALA A 86 18.38 12.85 -25.05
CA ALA A 86 18.95 13.85 -24.16
C ALA A 86 18.95 15.26 -24.78
N ALA A 87 19.32 15.38 -26.06
CA ALA A 87 19.29 16.64 -26.79
C ALA A 87 17.88 17.23 -26.90
N ALA A 88 16.89 16.40 -27.23
CA ALA A 88 15.48 16.83 -27.30
C ALA A 88 14.95 17.30 -25.95
N LEU A 89 15.29 16.60 -24.87
CA LEU A 89 14.85 16.96 -23.51
C LEU A 89 15.54 18.23 -23.01
N ALA A 90 16.82 18.44 -23.36
CA ALA A 90 17.56 19.65 -23.02
C ALA A 90 17.00 20.90 -23.74
N ALA A 91 16.49 20.74 -24.97
CA ALA A 91 15.79 21.80 -25.69
C ALA A 91 14.44 22.18 -25.05
N GLY A 92 13.88 21.32 -24.20
CA GLY A 92 12.61 21.55 -23.51
C GLY A 92 11.38 21.32 -24.39
N GLY A 93 10.30 22.07 -24.15
CA GLY A 93 9.10 22.05 -24.98
C GLY A 93 8.29 20.75 -24.93
N GLU A 94 7.76 20.35 -26.09
CA GLU A 94 6.87 19.19 -26.22
C GLU A 94 7.53 17.85 -25.82
N PRO A 95 8.76 17.51 -26.26
CA PRO A 95 9.40 16.25 -25.85
C PRO A 95 9.54 16.11 -24.34
N ALA A 96 9.98 17.18 -23.66
CA ALA A 96 10.15 17.19 -22.22
C ALA A 96 8.82 16.96 -21.49
N THR A 97 7.76 17.64 -21.93
CA THR A 97 6.41 17.47 -21.35
C THR A 97 5.85 16.07 -21.60
N ARG A 98 5.99 15.55 -22.82
CA ARG A 98 5.46 14.25 -23.21
C ARG A 98 6.15 13.09 -22.52
N LEU A 99 7.46 13.18 -22.29
CA LEU A 99 8.17 12.17 -21.52
C LEU A 99 7.55 12.02 -20.12
N GLN A 100 7.24 13.13 -19.45
CA GLN A 100 6.65 13.10 -18.11
C GLN A 100 5.21 12.58 -18.12
N GLN A 101 4.42 12.93 -19.13
CA GLN A 101 3.07 12.38 -19.33
C GLN A 101 3.09 10.86 -19.51
N LEU A 102 3.99 10.36 -20.37
CA LEU A 102 4.17 8.93 -20.62
C LEU A 102 4.71 8.21 -19.39
N CYS A 103 5.68 8.81 -18.67
CA CYS A 103 6.28 8.22 -17.47
C CYS A 103 5.23 7.94 -16.38
N GLY A 104 4.28 8.87 -16.18
CA GLY A 104 3.21 8.69 -15.21
C GLY A 104 2.28 7.53 -15.58
N ALA A 105 1.82 7.50 -16.83
CA ALA A 105 0.92 6.45 -17.33
C ALA A 105 1.58 5.06 -17.32
N VAL A 106 2.83 4.96 -17.77
CA VAL A 106 3.61 3.72 -17.75
C VAL A 106 3.82 3.23 -16.32
N THR A 107 4.13 4.11 -15.38
CA THR A 107 4.34 3.73 -13.98
C THR A 107 3.06 3.19 -13.36
N ALA A 108 1.92 3.87 -13.53
CA ALA A 108 0.63 3.39 -13.03
C ALA A 108 0.30 1.99 -13.59
N LYS A 109 0.39 1.83 -14.92
CA LYS A 109 -0.01 0.57 -15.58
C LYS A 109 0.94 -0.60 -15.32
N ALA A 110 2.25 -0.36 -15.34
CA ALA A 110 3.23 -1.44 -15.13
C ALA A 110 3.38 -1.81 -13.66
N VAL A 111 3.30 -0.83 -12.75
CA VAL A 111 3.59 -1.04 -11.33
C VAL A 111 2.31 -1.32 -10.56
N GLU A 112 1.37 -0.38 -10.54
CA GLU A 112 0.20 -0.48 -9.67
C GLU A 112 -0.86 -1.45 -10.20
N ASP A 113 -1.03 -1.50 -11.52
CA ASP A 113 -2.03 -2.34 -12.18
C ASP A 113 -1.44 -3.67 -12.69
N CYS A 114 -0.16 -3.97 -12.40
CA CYS A 114 0.40 -5.26 -12.79
C CYS A 114 1.41 -5.82 -11.78
N LEU A 115 2.55 -5.15 -11.55
CA LEU A 115 3.57 -5.65 -10.62
C LEU A 115 3.02 -5.92 -9.21
N PHE A 116 2.15 -5.04 -8.71
CA PHE A 116 1.49 -5.20 -7.41
C PHE A 116 0.62 -6.45 -7.30
N TYR A 117 0.13 -7.00 -8.42
CA TYR A 117 -0.60 -8.27 -8.46
C TYR A 117 0.31 -9.49 -8.64
N ARG A 118 1.61 -9.27 -8.95
CA ARG A 118 2.63 -10.33 -9.08
C ARG A 118 3.54 -10.46 -7.85
N ASP A 119 3.65 -9.43 -7.01
CA ASP A 119 4.49 -9.46 -5.80
C ASP A 119 3.72 -10.00 -4.59
N ALA A 120 3.76 -11.33 -4.39
CA ALA A 120 3.09 -11.98 -3.26
C ALA A 120 3.86 -11.89 -1.92
N ARG A 121 4.95 -11.11 -1.80
CA ARG A 121 5.79 -11.12 -0.59
C ARG A 121 5.06 -10.69 0.67
N LEU A 122 4.38 -9.55 0.61
CA LEU A 122 3.47 -9.04 1.64
C LEU A 122 2.54 -8.02 1.00
N VAL A 123 1.33 -8.46 0.60
CA VAL A 123 0.48 -7.70 -0.32
C VAL A 123 -0.09 -6.40 0.29
N SER A 124 -0.02 -6.23 1.61
CA SER A 124 -0.36 -4.96 2.27
C SER A 124 0.59 -3.82 1.93
N LEU A 125 1.78 -4.12 1.38
CA LEU A 125 2.74 -3.13 0.88
C LEU A 125 2.50 -2.74 -0.58
N ASN A 126 1.67 -3.51 -1.29
CA ASN A 126 1.34 -3.29 -2.71
C ASN A 126 0.14 -2.34 -2.80
N GLU A 127 0.41 -1.07 -2.50
CA GLU A 127 -0.57 -0.01 -2.47
C GLU A 127 -0.20 1.19 -3.33
N VAL A 128 -1.20 1.94 -3.75
CA VAL A 128 -1.03 3.18 -4.53
C VAL A 128 -0.08 4.14 -3.79
N GLY A 129 0.99 4.56 -4.48
CA GLY A 129 2.07 5.36 -3.89
C GLY A 129 3.04 4.61 -2.96
N GLY A 130 2.89 3.30 -2.81
CA GLY A 130 3.79 2.40 -2.09
C GLY A 130 5.00 1.98 -2.91
N GLU A 131 6.06 1.56 -2.20
CA GLU A 131 7.25 0.93 -2.80
C GLU A 131 7.43 -0.42 -2.09
N PRO A 132 6.88 -1.52 -2.65
CA PRO A 132 6.85 -2.82 -1.97
C PRO A 132 8.21 -3.33 -1.54
N ARG A 133 9.30 -2.90 -2.19
CA ARG A 133 10.67 -3.27 -1.79
C ARG A 133 11.02 -2.75 -0.40
N ARG A 134 10.49 -1.60 -0.01
CA ARG A 134 10.67 -1.00 1.32
C ARG A 134 9.71 -1.67 2.31
N PHE A 135 10.15 -2.78 2.89
CA PHE A 135 9.33 -3.65 3.73
C PHE A 135 8.73 -2.94 4.95
N GLY A 136 9.43 -1.97 5.51
CA GLY A 136 8.98 -1.18 6.66
C GLY A 136 9.95 -0.05 6.96
N VAL A 137 9.61 0.78 7.94
CA VAL A 137 10.45 1.89 8.42
C VAL A 137 10.57 1.85 9.93
N GLY A 138 11.71 2.30 10.46
CA GLY A 138 11.88 2.47 11.89
C GLY A 138 11.16 3.72 12.42
N ALA A 139 10.94 3.80 13.73
CA ALA A 139 10.33 4.96 14.38
C ALA A 139 11.11 6.26 14.10
N ALA A 140 12.46 6.20 14.11
CA ALA A 140 13.30 7.36 13.80
C ALA A 140 13.02 7.91 12.39
N GLU A 141 12.94 7.02 11.39
CA GLU A 141 12.62 7.43 10.02
C GLU A 141 11.19 8.01 9.92
N PHE A 142 10.21 7.35 10.55
CA PHE A 142 8.83 7.86 10.60
C PHE A 142 8.77 9.28 11.16
N HIS A 143 9.47 9.54 12.27
CA HIS A 143 9.52 10.87 12.89
C HIS A 143 10.22 11.90 12.00
N CYS A 144 11.34 11.57 11.37
CA CYS A 144 12.01 12.46 10.41
C CYS A 144 11.11 12.84 9.23
N ARG A 145 10.35 11.87 8.70
CA ARG A 145 9.36 12.12 7.63
C ARG A 145 8.21 13.00 8.11
N ALA A 146 7.67 12.73 9.30
CA ALA A 146 6.62 13.56 9.90
C ALA A 146 7.07 15.00 10.13
N ALA A 147 8.29 15.21 10.64
CA ALA A 147 8.88 16.53 10.82
C ALA A 147 9.10 17.27 9.50
N THR A 148 9.55 16.55 8.47
CA THR A 148 9.70 17.10 7.12
C THR A 148 8.37 17.56 6.55
N ARG A 149 7.32 16.74 6.68
CA ARG A 149 5.96 17.10 6.28
C ARG A 149 5.43 18.31 7.03
N ALA A 150 5.64 18.39 8.35
CA ALA A 150 5.25 19.56 9.13
C ALA A 150 5.89 20.86 8.63
N ARG A 151 7.16 20.80 8.22
CA ARG A 151 7.92 21.98 7.76
C ARG A 151 7.58 22.38 6.33
N LEU A 152 7.52 21.42 5.40
CA LEU A 152 7.43 21.70 3.97
C LEU A 152 6.01 21.62 3.43
N TRP A 153 5.14 20.81 4.04
CA TRP A 153 3.78 20.54 3.58
C TRP A 153 2.76 20.42 4.73
N PRO A 154 2.64 21.44 5.61
CA PRO A 154 1.79 21.36 6.80
C PRO A 154 0.30 21.13 6.51
N HIS A 155 -0.15 21.48 5.29
CA HIS A 155 -1.54 21.35 4.85
C HIS A 155 -1.78 20.20 3.86
N THR A 156 -0.79 19.34 3.61
CA THR A 156 -1.00 18.17 2.74
C THR A 156 -1.93 17.16 3.42
N MET A 157 -2.73 16.45 2.62
CA MET A 157 -3.56 15.37 3.13
C MET A 157 -2.71 14.21 3.67
N THR A 158 -3.21 13.55 4.70
CA THR A 158 -2.76 12.23 5.14
C THR A 158 -3.95 11.28 5.09
N THR A 159 -3.83 10.18 4.36
CA THR A 159 -4.92 9.23 4.15
C THR A 159 -4.45 7.80 4.41
N LEU A 160 -5.39 6.90 4.70
CA LEU A 160 -5.16 5.46 4.78
C LEU A 160 -5.98 4.73 3.70
N THR A 161 -7.21 5.14 3.43
CA THR A 161 -8.05 4.51 2.41
C THR A 161 -8.58 5.59 1.48
N THR A 162 -8.69 5.25 0.20
CA THR A 162 -9.37 6.07 -0.81
C THR A 162 -10.24 5.16 -1.68
N HIS A 163 -10.95 5.75 -2.63
CA HIS A 163 -11.69 5.00 -3.66
C HIS A 163 -10.77 4.26 -4.65
N ASP A 164 -9.45 4.49 -4.59
CA ASP A 164 -8.45 3.90 -5.50
C ASP A 164 -7.43 3.00 -4.78
N THR A 165 -7.40 2.98 -3.44
CA THR A 165 -6.54 2.04 -2.72
C THR A 165 -6.88 0.59 -3.07
N LYS A 166 -5.85 -0.25 -3.23
CA LYS A 166 -5.98 -1.65 -3.63
C LYS A 166 -6.63 -2.50 -2.53
N ARG A 167 -6.53 -2.08 -1.27
CA ARG A 167 -7.21 -2.64 -0.10
C ARG A 167 -7.57 -1.53 0.89
N SER A 168 -8.59 -1.73 1.72
CA SER A 168 -8.89 -0.81 2.82
C SER A 168 -7.80 -0.84 3.91
N GLU A 169 -7.85 0.15 4.81
CA GLU A 169 -6.91 0.30 5.92
C GLU A 169 -6.89 -0.89 6.89
N ASP A 170 -8.04 -1.50 7.18
CA ASP A 170 -8.11 -2.61 8.12
C ASP A 170 -7.70 -3.94 7.46
N VAL A 171 -8.01 -4.14 6.18
CA VAL A 171 -7.51 -5.30 5.42
C VAL A 171 -5.98 -5.30 5.39
N ARG A 172 -5.36 -4.14 5.16
CA ARG A 172 -3.89 -4.02 5.18
C ARG A 172 -3.32 -4.17 6.58
N ALA A 173 -3.98 -3.64 7.62
CA ALA A 173 -3.56 -3.84 8.99
C ALA A 173 -3.54 -5.33 9.35
N ARG A 174 -4.61 -6.07 9.01
CA ARG A 174 -4.68 -7.52 9.22
C ARG A 174 -3.56 -8.26 8.50
N ILE A 175 -3.41 -8.05 7.19
CA ILE A 175 -2.35 -8.70 6.40
C ILE A 175 -0.96 -8.33 6.94
N GLY A 176 -0.77 -7.09 7.41
CA GLY A 176 0.46 -6.61 8.02
C GLY A 176 0.93 -7.45 9.23
N VAL A 177 0.00 -8.00 10.01
CA VAL A 177 0.30 -8.88 11.16
C VAL A 177 1.05 -10.15 10.72
N LEU A 178 0.87 -10.63 9.48
CA LEU A 178 1.59 -11.80 8.97
C LEU A 178 3.12 -11.61 8.98
N SER A 179 3.59 -10.37 8.86
CA SER A 179 5.02 -10.03 8.98
C SER A 179 5.60 -10.32 10.38
N GLN A 180 4.75 -10.40 11.41
CA GLN A 180 5.13 -10.67 12.79
C GLN A 180 5.14 -12.18 13.11
N VAL A 181 4.48 -13.00 12.28
CA VAL A 181 4.33 -14.45 12.45
C VAL A 181 4.63 -15.22 11.14
N PRO A 182 5.75 -14.94 10.44
CA PRO A 182 5.99 -15.50 9.10
C PRO A 182 6.11 -17.03 9.09
N SER A 183 6.62 -17.63 10.18
CA SER A 183 6.70 -19.10 10.31
C SER A 183 5.32 -19.74 10.42
N LEU A 184 4.41 -19.13 11.20
CA LEU A 184 3.04 -19.61 11.37
C LEU A 184 2.28 -19.50 10.04
N TRP A 185 2.38 -18.34 9.38
CA TRP A 185 1.76 -18.11 8.07
C TRP A 185 2.21 -19.15 7.04
N ARG A 186 3.53 -19.37 6.94
CA ARG A 186 4.11 -20.37 6.03
C ARG A 186 3.61 -21.78 6.33
N GLU A 187 3.49 -22.16 7.60
CA GLU A 187 3.00 -23.48 7.99
C GLU A 187 1.56 -23.71 7.50
N PHE A 188 0.67 -22.75 7.76
CA PHE A 188 -0.72 -22.82 7.33
C PHE A 188 -0.84 -22.85 5.80
N VAL A 189 -0.20 -21.94 5.09
CA VAL A 189 -0.25 -21.92 3.61
C VAL A 189 0.32 -23.22 3.02
N THR A 190 1.44 -23.74 3.55
CA THR A 190 2.00 -25.02 3.07
C THR A 190 1.03 -26.18 3.28
N ARG A 191 0.24 -26.16 4.36
CA ARG A 191 -0.79 -27.17 4.62
C ARG A 191 -1.99 -26.98 3.70
N TRP A 192 -2.48 -25.76 3.53
CA TRP A 192 -3.63 -25.44 2.69
C TRP A 192 -3.36 -25.75 1.22
N GLU A 193 -2.17 -25.45 0.70
CA GLU A 193 -1.76 -25.81 -0.66
C GLU A 193 -1.68 -27.33 -0.90
N LYS A 194 -1.57 -28.15 0.16
CA LYS A 194 -1.68 -29.62 0.04
C LYS A 194 -3.13 -30.11 0.02
N LEU A 195 -4.03 -29.39 0.71
CA LEU A 195 -5.45 -29.75 0.85
C LEU A 195 -6.31 -29.22 -0.31
N ALA A 196 -6.03 -27.99 -0.72
CA ALA A 196 -6.70 -27.26 -1.80
C ALA A 196 -5.61 -26.52 -2.61
N PRO A 197 -4.88 -27.24 -3.50
CA PRO A 197 -3.80 -26.66 -4.28
C PRO A 197 -4.34 -25.55 -5.19
N SER A 198 -3.67 -24.40 -5.16
CA SER A 198 -3.97 -23.31 -6.08
C SER A 198 -3.59 -23.70 -7.52
N PRO A 199 -4.31 -23.20 -8.56
CA PRO A 199 -3.97 -23.46 -9.96
C PRO A 199 -2.57 -22.99 -10.36
N ASP A 200 -2.08 -21.95 -9.68
CA ASP A 200 -0.73 -21.40 -9.81
C ASP A 200 -0.24 -20.90 -8.44
N ILE A 201 0.97 -21.32 -8.04
CA ILE A 201 1.51 -21.04 -6.69
C ILE A 201 1.64 -19.53 -6.44
N ALA A 202 2.11 -18.75 -7.42
CA ALA A 202 2.29 -17.30 -7.23
C ALA A 202 0.94 -16.60 -7.03
N THR A 203 -0.06 -17.01 -7.81
CA THR A 203 -1.46 -16.57 -7.69
C THR A 203 -2.06 -16.96 -6.35
N GLY A 204 -1.88 -18.21 -5.91
CA GLY A 204 -2.32 -18.70 -4.60
C GLY A 204 -1.73 -17.89 -3.45
N LEU A 205 -0.40 -17.70 -3.43
CA LEU A 205 0.30 -16.93 -2.40
C LEU A 205 -0.19 -15.47 -2.30
N PHE A 206 -0.57 -14.87 -3.43
CA PHE A 206 -1.16 -13.54 -3.47
C PHE A 206 -2.60 -13.56 -2.93
N LEU A 207 -3.45 -14.45 -3.43
CA LEU A 207 -4.86 -14.51 -3.06
C LEU A 207 -5.07 -14.90 -1.60
N TRP A 208 -4.27 -15.82 -1.06
CA TRP A 208 -4.35 -16.24 0.35
C TRP A 208 -4.30 -15.07 1.34
N GLN A 209 -3.43 -14.09 1.08
CA GLN A 209 -3.33 -12.92 1.96
C GLN A 209 -4.57 -12.04 1.87
N ASN A 210 -5.17 -11.89 0.68
CA ASN A 210 -6.38 -11.08 0.51
C ASN A 210 -7.60 -11.78 1.12
N ILE A 211 -7.71 -13.11 0.94
CA ILE A 211 -8.73 -13.94 1.60
C ILE A 211 -8.61 -13.79 3.12
N PHE A 212 -7.41 -13.94 3.68
CA PHE A 212 -7.15 -13.70 5.11
C PHE A 212 -7.54 -12.28 5.53
N GLY A 213 -7.17 -11.29 4.72
CA GLY A 213 -7.44 -9.87 4.93
C GLY A 213 -8.91 -9.51 5.11
N VAL A 214 -9.83 -10.20 4.41
CA VAL A 214 -11.28 -9.94 4.47
C VAL A 214 -12.08 -11.02 5.21
N TRP A 215 -11.42 -12.07 5.68
CA TRP A 215 -12.12 -13.19 6.32
C TRP A 215 -12.95 -12.77 7.53
N PRO A 216 -14.19 -13.24 7.70
CA PRO A 216 -15.02 -12.86 8.84
C PRO A 216 -14.44 -13.46 10.12
N VAL A 217 -14.30 -12.65 11.18
CA VAL A 217 -13.78 -13.13 12.49
C VAL A 217 -14.67 -14.24 13.06
N GLY A 218 -15.98 -14.17 12.84
CA GLY A 218 -16.93 -15.21 13.23
C GLY A 218 -16.94 -16.46 12.33
N GLY A 219 -16.16 -16.47 11.24
CA GLY A 219 -16.05 -17.58 10.29
C GLY A 219 -17.25 -17.75 9.35
N THR A 220 -18.31 -16.96 9.48
CA THR A 220 -19.50 -17.06 8.63
C THR A 220 -19.25 -16.45 7.25
N VAL A 221 -18.89 -17.28 6.27
CA VAL A 221 -18.79 -16.88 4.87
C VAL A 221 -20.20 -16.68 4.30
N THR A 222 -20.55 -15.44 3.99
CA THR A 222 -21.84 -15.10 3.36
C THR A 222 -21.75 -15.26 1.84
N ALA A 223 -22.91 -15.35 1.17
CA ALA A 223 -22.96 -15.31 -0.28
C ALA A 223 -22.37 -14.01 -0.85
N GLU A 224 -22.58 -12.87 -0.16
CA GLU A 224 -21.97 -11.59 -0.54
C GLU A 224 -20.43 -11.66 -0.48
N LEU A 225 -19.85 -12.21 0.59
CA LEU A 225 -18.39 -12.33 0.69
C LEU A 225 -17.83 -13.25 -0.39
N ARG A 226 -18.50 -14.36 -0.69
CA ARG A 226 -18.12 -15.27 -1.78
C ARG A 226 -18.07 -14.51 -3.11
N ASP A 227 -19.14 -13.82 -3.48
CA ASP A 227 -19.20 -13.03 -4.72
C ASP A 227 -18.08 -11.98 -4.78
N ARG A 228 -17.83 -11.27 -3.67
CA ARG A 228 -16.73 -10.29 -3.56
C ARG A 228 -15.37 -10.94 -3.82
N LEU A 229 -15.09 -12.10 -3.24
CA LEU A 229 -13.82 -12.81 -3.43
C LEU A 229 -13.64 -13.33 -4.86
N HIS A 230 -14.70 -13.87 -5.48
CA HIS A 230 -14.62 -14.33 -6.88
C HIS A 230 -14.32 -13.16 -7.82
N ARG A 231 -15.08 -12.07 -7.73
CA ARG A 231 -14.85 -10.87 -8.56
C ARG A 231 -13.46 -10.26 -8.32
N TYR A 232 -13.02 -10.23 -7.07
CA TYR A 232 -11.67 -9.76 -6.74
C TYR A 232 -10.59 -10.64 -7.36
N ALA A 233 -10.73 -11.97 -7.28
CA ALA A 233 -9.74 -12.89 -7.81
C ALA A 233 -9.65 -12.80 -9.33
N GLU A 234 -10.78 -12.76 -10.06
CA GLU A 234 -10.82 -12.56 -11.51
C GLU A 234 -10.10 -11.27 -11.91
N LYS A 235 -10.42 -10.15 -11.24
CA LYS A 235 -9.72 -8.90 -11.44
C LYS A 235 -8.22 -9.05 -11.18
N ALA A 236 -7.84 -9.63 -10.04
CA ALA A 236 -6.44 -9.76 -9.66
C ALA A 236 -5.61 -10.58 -10.66
N ILE A 237 -6.14 -11.69 -11.18
CA ILE A 237 -5.43 -12.53 -12.15
C ILE A 237 -5.33 -11.88 -13.53
N ARG A 238 -6.34 -11.10 -13.94
CA ARG A 238 -6.30 -10.31 -15.19
C ARG A 238 -5.36 -9.11 -15.12
N GLU A 239 -5.33 -8.39 -14.00
CA GLU A 239 -4.34 -7.32 -13.75
C GLU A 239 -2.93 -7.91 -13.67
N ALA A 240 -2.77 -9.08 -13.04
CA ALA A 240 -1.50 -9.78 -13.03
C ALA A 240 -1.02 -10.11 -14.44
N ALA A 241 -1.90 -10.43 -15.41
CA ALA A 241 -1.51 -10.69 -16.80
C ALA A 241 -0.43 -11.77 -16.96
N SER A 242 -0.40 -12.75 -16.05
CA SER A 242 0.55 -13.88 -16.09
C SER A 242 -0.01 -15.09 -16.83
N HIS A 243 -1.31 -15.35 -16.68
CA HIS A 243 -2.02 -16.52 -17.23
C HIS A 243 -3.30 -16.15 -18.00
N THR A 244 -3.91 -15.02 -17.66
CA THR A 244 -5.10 -14.44 -18.30
C THR A 244 -4.97 -12.92 -18.30
N SER A 245 -5.63 -12.20 -19.21
CA SER A 245 -5.62 -10.74 -19.25
C SER A 245 -7.00 -10.18 -19.64
N TRP A 246 -7.18 -8.87 -19.49
CA TRP A 246 -8.39 -8.19 -19.94
C TRP A 246 -8.64 -8.27 -21.46
N HIS A 247 -7.58 -8.41 -22.27
CA HIS A 247 -7.67 -8.42 -23.74
C HIS A 247 -7.74 -9.83 -24.32
N ASP A 248 -7.13 -10.79 -23.64
CA ASP A 248 -7.10 -12.20 -24.03
C ASP A 248 -7.40 -13.06 -22.79
N PRO A 249 -8.70 -13.23 -22.45
CA PRO A 249 -9.11 -14.00 -21.29
C PRO A 249 -8.87 -15.51 -21.49
N ASN A 250 -8.18 -16.13 -20.55
CA ASN A 250 -8.04 -17.58 -20.47
C ASN A 250 -9.10 -18.15 -19.52
N THR A 251 -10.25 -18.53 -20.07
CA THR A 251 -11.40 -19.00 -19.28
C THR A 251 -11.10 -20.27 -18.49
N GLU A 252 -10.25 -21.18 -19.00
CA GLU A 252 -9.87 -22.40 -18.28
C GLU A 252 -9.12 -22.06 -16.97
N PHE A 253 -8.17 -21.12 -17.03
CA PHE A 253 -7.47 -20.68 -15.83
C PHE A 253 -8.37 -19.90 -14.87
N GLU A 254 -9.26 -19.04 -15.39
CA GLU A 254 -10.22 -18.29 -14.59
C GLU A 254 -11.19 -19.23 -13.85
N ASP A 255 -11.76 -20.22 -14.54
CA ASP A 255 -12.63 -21.24 -13.97
C ASP A 255 -11.92 -22.11 -12.92
N ALA A 256 -10.64 -22.44 -13.16
CA ALA A 256 -9.82 -23.16 -12.19
C ALA A 256 -9.61 -22.34 -10.90
N VAL A 257 -9.40 -21.03 -11.01
CA VAL A 257 -9.27 -20.13 -9.84
C VAL A 257 -10.60 -20.02 -9.09
N HIS A 258 -11.72 -19.90 -9.79
CA HIS A 258 -13.04 -19.88 -9.14
C HIS A 258 -13.36 -21.19 -8.43
N SER A 259 -13.10 -22.33 -9.08
CA SER A 259 -13.29 -23.66 -8.49
C SER A 259 -12.40 -23.87 -7.25
N TRP A 260 -11.17 -23.37 -7.30
CA TRP A 260 -10.27 -23.37 -6.14
C TRP A 260 -10.82 -22.51 -5.00
N LEU A 261 -11.31 -21.31 -5.27
CA LEU A 261 -11.95 -20.47 -4.25
C LEU A 261 -13.12 -21.18 -3.59
N ASP A 262 -14.01 -21.79 -4.36
CA ASP A 262 -15.14 -22.56 -3.80
C ASP A 262 -14.65 -23.69 -2.88
N ALA A 263 -13.62 -24.44 -3.30
CA ALA A 263 -13.00 -25.49 -2.48
C ALA A 263 -12.38 -24.94 -1.17
N VAL A 264 -11.81 -23.73 -1.20
CA VAL A 264 -11.29 -23.05 0.00
C VAL A 264 -12.42 -22.61 0.93
N LEU A 265 -13.49 -22.01 0.38
CA LEU A 265 -14.60 -21.44 1.12
C LEU A 265 -15.49 -22.51 1.77
N ASP A 266 -15.70 -23.64 1.09
CA ASP A 266 -16.57 -24.72 1.54
C ASP A 266 -15.81 -25.88 2.20
N GLY A 267 -14.49 -25.92 2.03
CA GLY A 267 -13.64 -27.02 2.45
C GLY A 267 -13.13 -26.92 3.90
N PRO A 268 -12.29 -27.89 4.31
CA PRO A 268 -11.70 -27.93 5.66
C PRO A 268 -10.80 -26.73 5.96
N VAL A 269 -10.25 -26.08 4.93
CA VAL A 269 -9.37 -24.90 5.06
C VAL A 269 -10.10 -23.72 5.69
N ALA A 270 -11.39 -23.50 5.38
CA ALA A 270 -12.19 -22.41 5.93
C ALA A 270 -12.20 -22.40 7.48
N ARG A 271 -12.20 -23.59 8.10
CA ARG A 271 -12.17 -23.72 9.57
C ARG A 271 -10.80 -23.31 10.13
N GLU A 272 -9.72 -23.78 9.53
CA GLU A 272 -8.36 -23.42 9.95
C GLU A 272 -8.09 -21.93 9.75
N LEU A 273 -8.55 -21.36 8.64
CA LEU A 273 -8.44 -19.93 8.36
C LEU A 273 -9.22 -19.11 9.40
N THR A 274 -10.43 -19.53 9.75
CA THR A 274 -11.23 -18.90 10.82
C THR A 274 -10.49 -18.95 12.16
N GLN A 275 -9.87 -20.08 12.52
CA GLN A 275 -9.08 -20.21 13.74
C GLN A 275 -7.87 -19.27 13.75
N LEU A 276 -7.13 -19.21 12.64
CA LEU A 276 -5.98 -18.32 12.50
C LEU A 276 -6.40 -16.84 12.60
N VAL A 277 -7.49 -16.45 11.94
CA VAL A 277 -8.05 -15.10 12.02
C VAL A 277 -8.44 -14.78 13.45
N GLY A 278 -9.16 -15.67 14.14
CA GLY A 278 -9.52 -15.49 15.55
C GLY A 278 -8.29 -15.36 16.47
N GLN A 279 -7.23 -16.14 16.22
CA GLN A 279 -5.98 -16.07 16.97
C GLN A 279 -5.26 -14.72 16.78
N LEU A 280 -5.27 -14.17 15.57
CA LEU A 280 -4.54 -12.94 15.22
C LEU A 280 -5.37 -11.66 15.39
N HIS A 281 -6.69 -11.77 15.54
CA HIS A 281 -7.61 -10.63 15.58
C HIS A 281 -7.24 -9.55 16.62
N PRO A 282 -6.84 -9.87 17.87
CA PRO A 282 -6.44 -8.83 18.83
C PRO A 282 -5.20 -8.02 18.40
N HIS A 283 -4.30 -8.62 17.60
CA HIS A 283 -3.11 -7.96 17.07
C HIS A 283 -3.46 -7.05 15.89
N GLU A 284 -4.37 -7.51 15.02
CA GLU A 284 -4.95 -6.71 13.95
C GLU A 284 -5.64 -5.46 14.50
N GLU A 285 -6.54 -5.61 15.49
CA GLU A 285 -7.25 -4.47 16.08
C GLU A 285 -6.27 -3.45 16.65
N ASN A 286 -5.19 -3.91 17.31
CA ASN A 286 -4.16 -3.04 17.84
C ASN A 286 -3.44 -2.25 16.74
N ASP A 287 -3.02 -2.92 15.67
CA ASP A 287 -2.32 -2.29 14.55
C ASP A 287 -3.24 -1.33 13.79
N ALA A 288 -4.50 -1.70 13.55
CA ALA A 288 -5.49 -0.86 12.87
C ALA A 288 -5.83 0.41 13.68
N LEU A 289 -6.06 0.29 14.99
CA LEU A 289 -6.31 1.44 15.86
C LEU A 289 -5.08 2.35 15.97
N GLY A 290 -3.89 1.77 16.04
CA GLY A 290 -2.62 2.49 16.03
C GLY A 290 -2.42 3.29 14.76
N GLN A 291 -2.59 2.66 13.60
CA GLN A 291 -2.49 3.31 12.30
C GLN A 291 -3.53 4.43 12.15
N LYS A 292 -4.80 4.18 12.53
CA LYS A 292 -5.85 5.21 12.48
C LYS A 292 -5.53 6.39 13.39
N LEU A 293 -5.10 6.13 14.62
CA LEU A 293 -4.71 7.18 15.56
C LEU A 293 -3.55 8.02 15.01
N LEU A 294 -2.51 7.37 14.46
CA LEU A 294 -1.37 8.06 13.85
C LEU A 294 -1.82 8.90 12.65
N ALA A 295 -2.55 8.32 11.69
CA ALA A 295 -3.05 9.02 10.51
C ALA A 295 -3.86 10.26 10.86
N LEU A 296 -4.66 10.20 11.93
CA LEU A 296 -5.45 11.33 12.38
C LEU A 296 -4.62 12.39 13.13
N THR A 297 -3.50 12.03 13.75
CA THR A 297 -2.77 12.94 14.67
C THR A 297 -1.46 13.49 14.15
N VAL A 298 -0.86 12.86 13.13
CA VAL A 298 0.38 13.36 12.51
C VAL A 298 0.18 14.71 11.82
N PRO A 299 1.27 15.45 11.51
CA PRO A 299 1.21 16.69 10.73
C PRO A 299 0.58 16.46 9.35
N GLY A 300 -0.18 17.45 8.86
CA GLY A 300 -1.02 17.34 7.66
C GLY A 300 -2.51 17.45 8.00
N VAL A 301 -3.37 17.37 6.97
CA VAL A 301 -4.84 17.34 7.10
C VAL A 301 -5.31 15.89 6.99
N PRO A 302 -5.84 15.28 8.07
CA PRO A 302 -6.27 13.90 8.02
C PRO A 302 -7.53 13.75 7.18
N ASP A 303 -7.46 12.85 6.22
CA ASP A 303 -8.58 12.39 5.41
C ASP A 303 -9.23 11.15 6.07
N VAL A 304 -10.55 11.05 5.93
CA VAL A 304 -11.33 9.92 6.43
C VAL A 304 -12.27 9.49 5.31
N TYR A 305 -11.91 8.42 4.62
CA TYR A 305 -12.77 7.83 3.61
C TYR A 305 -14.06 7.32 4.25
N GLN A 306 -15.17 7.47 3.51
CA GLN A 306 -16.51 7.21 4.01
C GLN A 306 -16.64 5.79 4.59
N GLY A 307 -17.17 5.68 5.82
CA GLY A 307 -17.40 4.40 6.47
C GLY A 307 -16.22 3.85 7.29
N THR A 308 -15.01 4.40 7.14
CA THR A 308 -13.78 3.96 7.83
C THR A 308 -13.66 4.43 9.29
N GLU A 309 -14.69 5.10 9.84
CA GLU A 309 -14.82 5.29 11.28
C GLU A 309 -15.12 3.97 12.02
N LEU A 310 -15.60 2.96 11.29
CA LEU A 310 -15.75 1.57 11.71
C LEU A 310 -14.76 0.70 10.94
N TRP A 311 -14.75 -0.60 11.26
CA TRP A 311 -13.99 -1.58 10.49
C TRP A 311 -14.46 -1.61 9.02
N ASP A 312 -13.51 -1.59 8.10
CA ASP A 312 -13.73 -1.65 6.66
C ASP A 312 -12.91 -2.80 6.07
N ASP A 313 -13.60 -3.80 5.51
CA ASP A 313 -13.01 -5.01 4.93
C ASP A 313 -12.93 -4.94 3.40
N SER A 314 -12.94 -3.73 2.81
CA SER A 314 -13.02 -3.58 1.35
C SER A 314 -11.72 -3.93 0.62
N LEU A 315 -11.87 -4.57 -0.54
CA LEU A 315 -10.82 -4.78 -1.54
C LEU A 315 -10.84 -3.64 -2.58
N VAL A 316 -10.09 -3.81 -3.67
CA VAL A 316 -10.00 -2.80 -4.75
C VAL A 316 -11.36 -2.51 -5.39
N ASP A 317 -11.51 -1.33 -6.00
CA ASP A 317 -12.65 -0.91 -6.82
C ASP A 317 -13.19 -2.05 -7.70
N PRO A 318 -14.52 -2.33 -7.71
CA PRO A 318 -15.59 -1.58 -7.05
C PRO A 318 -15.91 -1.98 -5.60
N ASP A 319 -15.16 -2.88 -4.97
CA ASP A 319 -15.50 -3.37 -3.62
C ASP A 319 -15.41 -2.27 -2.55
N ASN A 320 -14.45 -1.35 -2.68
CA ASN A 320 -14.31 -0.15 -1.84
C ASN A 320 -15.32 0.98 -2.13
N ARG A 321 -16.29 0.73 -3.02
CA ARG A 321 -17.37 1.67 -3.36
C ARG A 321 -18.76 1.18 -2.93
N ARG A 322 -18.83 0.11 -2.13
CA ARG A 322 -20.08 -0.39 -1.53
C ARG A 322 -20.79 0.72 -0.72
N PRO A 323 -22.14 0.73 -0.68
CA PRO A 323 -22.89 1.73 0.08
C PRO A 323 -22.54 1.74 1.57
N VAL A 324 -22.53 2.93 2.17
CA VAL A 324 -22.24 3.12 3.60
C VAL A 324 -23.54 3.22 4.40
N ASP A 325 -23.70 2.38 5.42
CA ASP A 325 -24.82 2.47 6.38
C ASP A 325 -24.58 3.59 7.43
N TYR A 326 -24.94 4.81 7.06
CA TYR A 326 -24.84 5.96 7.97
C TYR A 326 -25.73 5.86 9.22
N THR A 327 -26.76 5.03 9.22
CA THR A 327 -27.61 4.83 10.41
C THR A 327 -26.82 4.08 11.49
N ALA A 328 -26.17 2.97 11.13
CA ALA A 328 -25.30 2.23 12.03
C ALA A 328 -24.14 3.10 12.55
N ARG A 329 -23.52 3.91 11.68
CA ARG A 329 -22.42 4.81 12.09
C ARG A 329 -22.87 5.88 13.09
N ARG A 330 -24.04 6.49 12.87
CA ARG A 330 -24.63 7.44 13.83
C ARG A 330 -24.92 6.79 15.18
N GLN A 331 -25.40 5.54 15.19
CA GLN A 331 -25.63 4.79 16.43
C GLN A 331 -24.31 4.47 17.15
N ALA A 332 -23.29 4.00 16.43
CA ALA A 332 -21.97 3.73 16.98
C ALA A 332 -21.29 4.99 17.55
N LEU A 333 -21.48 6.15 16.90
CA LEU A 333 -21.00 7.44 17.41
C LEU A 333 -21.74 7.90 18.68
N LYS A 334 -23.04 7.61 18.79
CA LYS A 334 -23.83 7.92 20.00
C LYS A 334 -23.41 7.02 21.16
N SER A 335 -23.21 5.72 20.92
CA SER A 335 -22.87 4.76 21.98
C SER A 335 -21.39 4.83 22.40
N LEU A 336 -20.49 5.20 21.47
CA LEU A 336 -19.03 5.16 21.64
C LEU A 336 -18.51 3.81 22.15
N GLN A 337 -19.23 2.72 21.90
CA GLN A 337 -18.81 1.38 22.31
C GLN A 337 -17.72 0.82 21.39
N HIS A 338 -17.78 1.14 20.10
CA HIS A 338 -16.81 0.65 19.12
C HIS A 338 -15.43 1.31 19.31
N PRO A 339 -14.33 0.55 19.43
CA PRO A 339 -13.01 1.11 19.73
C PRO A 339 -12.52 2.09 18.66
N LYS A 340 -12.68 1.77 17.38
CA LYS A 340 -12.27 2.65 16.28
C LYS A 340 -13.02 3.98 16.25
N VAL A 341 -14.34 3.98 16.51
CA VAL A 341 -15.15 5.20 16.60
C VAL A 341 -14.66 6.08 17.75
N ARG A 342 -14.28 5.50 18.91
CA ARG A 342 -13.69 6.28 20.01
C ARG A 342 -12.40 6.98 19.57
N VAL A 343 -11.50 6.27 18.90
CA VAL A 343 -10.24 6.83 18.38
C VAL A 343 -10.52 7.96 17.40
N VAL A 344 -11.37 7.72 16.40
CA VAL A 344 -11.69 8.69 15.35
C VAL A 344 -12.35 9.93 15.93
N ALA A 345 -13.38 9.75 16.75
CA ALA A 345 -14.11 10.85 17.37
C ALA A 345 -13.22 11.67 18.31
N ALA A 346 -12.41 11.03 19.15
CA ALA A 346 -11.51 11.72 20.07
C ALA A 346 -10.42 12.50 19.32
N ALA A 347 -9.74 11.88 18.35
CA ALA A 347 -8.66 12.51 17.62
C ALA A 347 -9.15 13.72 16.79
N LEU A 348 -10.27 13.58 16.07
CA LEU A 348 -10.81 14.67 15.26
C LEU A 348 -11.36 15.83 16.10
N ARG A 349 -12.08 15.53 17.21
CA ARG A 349 -12.54 16.57 18.15
C ARG A 349 -11.37 17.32 18.77
N LEU A 350 -10.30 16.61 19.13
CA LEU A 350 -9.09 17.21 19.68
C LEU A 350 -8.43 18.16 18.70
N ARG A 351 -8.29 17.76 17.43
CA ARG A 351 -7.72 18.62 16.38
C ARG A 351 -8.56 19.87 16.13
N ARG A 352 -9.88 19.70 16.09
CA ARG A 352 -10.80 20.83 15.96
C ARG A 352 -10.71 21.79 17.15
N ALA A 353 -10.62 21.27 18.36
CA ALA A 353 -10.54 22.08 19.58
C ALA A 353 -9.15 22.73 19.77
N ARG A 354 -8.09 22.14 19.20
CA ARG A 354 -6.71 22.63 19.32
C ARG A 354 -5.98 22.60 17.96
N PRO A 355 -6.26 23.52 17.04
CA PRO A 355 -5.64 23.51 15.71
C PRO A 355 -4.11 23.68 15.75
N ALA A 356 -3.60 24.47 16.70
CA ALA A 356 -2.15 24.67 16.88
C ALA A 356 -1.40 23.38 17.27
N VAL A 357 -2.11 22.41 17.88
CA VAL A 357 -1.53 21.14 18.28
C VAL A 357 -1.10 20.33 17.07
N SER A 358 -1.89 20.30 15.99
CA SER A 358 -1.57 19.56 14.75
C SER A 358 -0.33 20.04 13.99
N CYS A 359 0.20 21.22 14.34
CA CYS A 359 1.40 21.81 13.72
C CYS A 359 2.64 21.74 14.64
N ALA A 360 2.50 21.26 15.87
CA ALA A 360 3.56 21.32 16.88
C ALA A 360 4.61 20.19 16.76
N ALA A 361 5.82 20.50 17.21
CA ALA A 361 7.05 19.73 17.01
C ALA A 361 6.98 18.29 17.55
N VAL A 362 7.55 17.36 16.78
CA VAL A 362 7.68 15.93 17.11
C VAL A 362 8.69 15.75 18.24
N THR A 363 8.29 15.15 19.37
CA THR A 363 9.23 14.73 20.42
C THR A 363 9.22 13.20 20.52
N ILE A 364 10.39 12.59 20.32
CA ILE A 364 10.61 11.15 20.46
C ILE A 364 10.83 10.84 21.94
N ARG A 365 10.15 9.83 22.48
CA ARG A 365 10.57 9.16 23.72
C ARG A 365 10.92 7.70 23.42
N CYS A 366 12.18 7.35 23.69
CA CYS A 366 12.57 5.98 23.95
C CYS A 366 12.69 5.83 25.47
N SER A 367 11.92 4.93 26.07
CA SER A 367 12.18 4.47 27.44
C SER A 367 13.20 3.33 27.37
N PRO A 368 14.35 3.41 28.07
CA PRO A 368 15.30 2.30 28.14
C PRO A 368 14.71 1.02 28.75
N ALA A 369 13.60 1.15 29.51
CA ALA A 369 12.92 0.04 30.16
C ALA A 369 11.94 -0.70 29.24
N GLU A 370 11.56 -0.11 28.10
CA GLU A 370 10.60 -0.70 27.16
C GLU A 370 11.36 -1.20 25.93
N ARG A 371 11.41 -2.52 25.74
CA ARG A 371 12.07 -3.14 24.56
C ARG A 371 11.29 -2.93 23.24
N GLN A 372 10.31 -2.03 23.21
CA GLN A 372 9.47 -1.75 22.04
C GLN A 372 9.46 -0.26 21.69
N PRO A 373 9.50 0.09 20.39
CA PRO A 373 9.42 1.47 19.96
C PRO A 373 7.99 1.99 20.18
N ILE A 374 7.83 2.91 21.12
CA ILE A 374 6.62 3.74 21.22
C ILE A 374 6.72 4.82 20.16
N ILE A 375 5.77 4.85 19.22
CA ILE A 375 5.57 6.04 18.39
C ILE A 375 4.78 7.02 19.25
N SER A 376 5.48 8.05 19.75
CA SER A 376 4.86 9.11 20.55
C SER A 376 4.81 10.42 19.78
N TRP A 377 3.70 11.14 19.94
CA TRP A 377 3.51 12.47 19.41
C TRP A 377 3.18 13.41 20.55
N ARG A 378 3.86 14.55 20.63
CA ARG A 378 3.63 15.53 21.70
C ARG A 378 3.51 16.93 21.11
N SER A 379 2.37 17.55 21.28
CA SER A 379 2.28 19.02 21.22
C SER A 379 2.45 19.59 22.63
N ALA A 380 2.52 20.92 22.76
CA ALA A 380 2.56 21.59 24.06
C ALA A 380 1.47 21.12 25.06
N ALA A 381 0.39 20.47 24.61
CA ALA A 381 -0.75 20.09 25.44
C ALA A 381 -1.32 18.66 25.26
N VAL A 382 -0.75 17.81 24.39
CA VAL A 382 -1.28 16.45 24.10
C VAL A 382 -0.14 15.47 23.87
N THR A 383 -0.21 14.28 24.48
CA THR A 383 0.63 13.13 24.12
C THR A 383 -0.22 12.03 23.50
N THR A 384 0.18 11.53 22.32
CA THR A 384 -0.38 10.34 21.68
C THR A 384 0.70 9.27 21.66
N SER A 385 0.40 8.03 22.03
CA SER A 385 1.38 6.93 22.03
C SER A 385 0.74 5.65 21.51
N TRP A 386 1.48 4.91 20.68
CA TRP A 386 1.12 3.57 20.23
C TRP A 386 2.36 2.68 20.16
N SER A 387 2.19 1.39 20.45
CA SER A 387 3.19 0.34 20.30
C SER A 387 2.55 -0.85 19.56
N PRO A 388 3.24 -1.47 18.59
CA PRO A 388 2.76 -2.69 17.96
C PRO A 388 2.62 -3.82 18.99
N SER A 389 1.56 -4.62 18.87
CA SER A 389 1.37 -5.82 19.69
C SER A 389 1.98 -7.05 19.00
N PRO A 390 3.15 -7.58 19.44
CA PRO A 390 3.84 -8.64 18.73
C PRO A 390 3.08 -9.97 18.81
N ALA A 391 2.57 -10.45 17.68
CA ALA A 391 1.88 -11.75 17.59
C ALA A 391 2.81 -12.96 17.81
N GLY A 392 4.11 -12.86 17.48
CA GLY A 392 5.08 -13.96 17.55
C GLY A 392 5.62 -14.32 18.95
N ARG A 393 5.07 -13.76 20.04
CA ARG A 393 5.57 -13.97 21.42
C ARG A 393 4.55 -14.66 22.34
N SER A 394 3.93 -15.74 21.89
CA SER A 394 3.11 -16.59 22.77
C SER A 394 3.96 -17.71 23.40
N GLY A 395 4.72 -17.36 24.44
CA GLY A 395 5.45 -18.31 25.29
C GLY A 395 5.15 -18.16 26.79
N SER A 396 4.27 -17.25 27.19
CA SER A 396 3.80 -17.15 28.57
C SER A 396 2.33 -16.79 28.61
N THR A 397 1.51 -17.71 29.11
CA THR A 397 0.14 -17.45 29.53
C THR A 397 0.13 -16.41 30.64
N LYS A 398 -0.19 -15.16 30.30
CA LYS A 398 -0.85 -14.25 31.24
C LYS A 398 -2.16 -13.77 30.60
N PRO A 399 -3.28 -13.75 31.33
CA PRO A 399 -4.54 -13.27 30.80
C PRO A 399 -4.41 -11.82 30.33
N ALA A 400 -4.99 -11.51 29.17
CA ALA A 400 -5.19 -10.15 28.71
C ALA A 400 -6.09 -9.43 29.74
N GLY A 401 -5.49 -8.62 30.61
CA GLY A 401 -6.24 -7.95 31.69
C GLY A 401 -5.42 -7.10 32.66
N GLN A 402 -4.09 -7.09 32.60
CA GLN A 402 -3.28 -6.18 33.41
C GLN A 402 -2.09 -5.65 32.60
N HIS A 403 -2.30 -4.54 31.89
CA HIS A 403 -1.19 -3.62 31.68
C HIS A 403 -0.95 -2.93 33.02
N GLY A 404 0.17 -3.23 33.67
CA GLY A 404 0.57 -2.55 34.91
C GLY A 404 0.62 -1.04 34.69
N ASP A 405 0.17 -0.30 35.70
CA ASP A 405 0.19 1.16 35.75
C ASP A 405 1.59 1.73 35.47
N ALA A 406 1.90 1.98 34.20
CA ALA A 406 2.94 2.91 33.83
C ALA A 406 2.34 4.32 33.94
N ALA A 407 2.18 4.79 35.18
CA ALA A 407 1.76 6.14 35.46
C ALA A 407 2.72 7.13 34.78
N ALA A 408 2.25 7.77 33.71
CA ALA A 408 2.91 8.93 33.14
C ALA A 408 2.92 10.04 34.21
N ARG A 409 4.04 10.18 34.93
CA ARG A 409 4.23 11.26 35.91
C ARG A 409 4.02 12.61 35.21
N ARG A 410 2.94 13.31 35.57
CA ARG A 410 2.76 14.74 35.25
C ARG A 410 3.86 15.53 35.97
N PRO A 411 4.64 16.38 35.30
CA PRO A 411 5.50 17.32 36.00
C PRO A 411 4.61 18.37 36.68
N VAL A 412 4.77 18.50 38.00
CA VAL A 412 4.20 19.58 38.80
C VAL A 412 4.82 20.89 38.31
N ALA A 413 3.99 21.85 37.92
CA ALA A 413 4.43 23.20 37.62
C ALA A 413 5.05 23.81 38.89
N ARG A 414 6.32 24.19 38.83
CA ARG A 414 6.93 25.12 39.80
C ARG A 414 6.99 26.48 39.14
N HIS A 415 6.16 27.41 39.64
CA HIS A 415 6.41 28.85 39.54
C HIS A 415 7.53 29.24 40.51
N PRO A 416 8.35 30.25 40.20
CA PRO A 416 7.91 31.65 40.17
C PRO A 416 7.54 32.15 38.78
#